data_AF-A0A263DIW3-F1
#
_entry.id   AF-A0A263DIW3-F1
#
_cell.length_a   1.000
_cell.length_b   1.000
_cell.length_c   1.000
_cell.angle_alpha   90.00
_cell.angle_beta   90.00
_cell.angle_gamma   90.00
#
_symmetry.space_group_name_H-M   'P 1'
#
loop_
_entity.id
_entity.type
_entity.pdbx_description
1 polymer ?
#
loop_
_entity_poly.entity_id
_entity_poly.type
_entity_poly.pdbx_seq_one_letter_code
_entity_poly.pdbx_strand_id
1 'polypeptide(L)'
;MFRRSDRGGELPDERVQAARNAATQGFLALDDEQRAVADAVHAATELGSGDRRLAREWAEVAAAGDSATNAYLTATQEHPLDGSAPVRGAREADEKALREIERAREAIRRFRAAHSRTLDAAAYALTTLPRTVQDARTALVSARAAVQDATSSGVRSRRAEDRLAEAERSAAGLEAAGAGLQERRSAAQRTLDLARSAASLAAEAPQTAAQVRSALSSIATRRAAATTKAERIEPAMSALRREFSEPCSRDLTGAEAAAREAIAAAEGTLADARRHADHGDWDAAADAVTAARSALSRAEDRHEAVTDRLASLRDVRADPSRHAADTRFVLRDAQRLVVDRGLVDEFGPVLDAQSVRLDNAQDRLTGVHPDYWLYLTELRGIRERVREVVAQARRRA
;
A
#
# COMPACT_ATOMS: atom_id res chain seq x y z
N MET A 1 -66.20 60.43 39.23
CA MET A 1 -65.05 60.56 38.32
C MET A 1 -64.45 59.18 38.11
N PHE A 2 -64.93 58.42 37.12
CA PHE A 2 -64.33 57.14 36.71
C PHE A 2 -64.21 57.15 35.18
N ARG A 3 -62.98 57.36 34.68
CA ARG A 3 -62.64 57.13 33.26
C ARG A 3 -62.57 55.62 33.07
N ARG A 4 -63.55 55.07 32.35
CA ARG A 4 -63.47 53.72 31.79
C ARG A 4 -62.53 53.82 30.60
N SER A 5 -61.30 53.36 30.77
CA SER A 5 -60.33 53.24 29.70
C SER A 5 -60.85 52.23 28.69
N ASP A 6 -61.20 52.73 27.52
CA ASP A 6 -61.46 51.94 26.33
C ASP A 6 -60.15 51.22 25.94
N ARG A 7 -60.05 49.94 26.29
CA ARG A 7 -59.01 49.02 25.82
C ARG A 7 -59.71 47.81 25.20
N GLY A 8 -60.48 48.07 24.15
CA GLY A 8 -60.80 47.05 23.15
C GLY A 8 -59.69 47.06 22.11
N GLY A 9 -58.73 46.15 22.22
CA GLY A 9 -57.82 45.87 21.11
C GLY A 9 -58.65 45.38 19.92
N GLU A 10 -58.47 46.00 18.76
CA GLU A 10 -59.10 45.59 17.50
C GLU A 10 -58.76 44.11 17.24
N LEU A 11 -59.76 43.25 17.01
CA LEU A 11 -59.52 41.83 16.72
C LEU A 11 -58.73 41.72 15.41
N PRO A 12 -57.69 40.86 15.34
CA PRO A 12 -56.88 40.72 14.13
C PRO A 12 -57.74 40.29 12.93
N ASP A 13 -57.64 41.02 11.82
CA ASP A 13 -58.27 40.61 10.56
C ASP A 13 -57.58 39.35 9.99
N GLU A 14 -58.29 38.60 9.15
CA GLU A 14 -57.85 37.32 8.57
C GLU A 14 -56.47 37.43 7.88
N ARG A 15 -56.19 38.57 7.26
CA ARG A 15 -54.90 38.87 6.62
C ARG A 15 -53.74 38.97 7.60
N VAL A 16 -53.97 39.50 8.80
CA VAL A 16 -52.96 39.59 9.87
C VAL A 16 -52.67 38.19 10.40
N GLN A 17 -53.72 37.40 10.63
CA GLN A 17 -53.58 36.02 11.08
C GLN A 17 -52.85 35.15 10.05
N ALA A 18 -53.15 35.33 8.75
CA ALA A 18 -52.46 34.64 7.67
C ALA A 18 -50.96 34.99 7.62
N ALA A 19 -50.60 36.28 7.78
CA ALA A 19 -49.22 36.71 7.83
C ALA A 19 -48.46 36.13 9.04
N ARG A 20 -49.08 36.13 10.24
CA ARG A 20 -48.53 35.48 11.43
C ARG A 20 -48.30 34.00 11.21
N ASN A 21 -49.30 33.28 10.70
CA ASN A 21 -49.21 31.84 10.46
C ASN A 21 -48.08 31.51 9.47
N ALA A 22 -47.94 32.30 8.39
CA ALA A 22 -46.86 32.13 7.42
C ALA A 22 -45.48 32.39 8.04
N ALA A 23 -45.33 33.45 8.85
CA ALA A 23 -44.10 33.74 9.58
C ALA A 23 -43.74 32.62 10.58
N THR A 24 -44.73 32.11 11.33
CA THR A 24 -44.55 30.98 12.25
C THR A 24 -44.08 29.72 11.51
N GLN A 25 -44.71 29.37 10.38
CA GLN A 25 -44.31 28.23 9.58
C GLN A 25 -42.90 28.39 9.01
N GLY A 26 -42.56 29.59 8.52
CA GLY A 26 -41.22 29.91 8.06
C GLY A 26 -40.18 29.80 9.17
N PHE A 27 -40.49 30.27 10.37
CA PHE A 27 -39.63 30.19 11.55
C PHE A 27 -39.32 28.74 11.93
N LEU A 28 -40.35 27.87 12.02
CA LEU A 28 -40.14 26.45 12.32
C LEU A 28 -39.30 25.77 11.24
N ALA A 29 -39.55 26.06 9.97
CA ALA A 29 -38.78 25.50 8.87
C ALA A 29 -37.32 26.01 8.86
N LEU A 30 -37.06 27.25 9.28
CA LEU A 30 -35.71 27.78 9.46
C LEU A 30 -34.97 27.05 10.59
N ASP A 31 -35.62 26.84 11.75
CA ASP A 31 -35.01 26.11 12.88
C ASP A 31 -34.62 24.68 12.48
N ASP A 32 -35.52 23.96 11.80
CA ASP A 32 -35.26 22.61 11.30
C ASP A 32 -34.10 22.57 10.29
N GLU A 33 -34.11 23.47 9.30
CA GLU A 33 -33.05 23.55 8.28
C GLU A 33 -31.70 23.94 8.91
N GLN A 34 -31.68 24.89 9.85
CA GLN A 34 -30.48 25.34 10.55
C GLN A 34 -29.90 24.23 11.44
N ARG A 35 -30.74 23.52 12.20
CA ARG A 35 -30.32 22.40 13.04
C ARG A 35 -29.72 21.27 12.19
N ALA A 36 -30.39 20.88 11.10
CA ALA A 36 -29.92 19.80 10.25
C ALA A 36 -28.53 20.07 9.63
N VAL A 37 -28.27 21.32 9.21
CA VAL A 37 -26.96 21.69 8.67
C VAL A 37 -25.92 21.85 9.78
N ALA A 38 -26.28 22.38 10.95
CA ALA A 38 -25.40 22.47 12.10
C ALA A 38 -24.88 21.08 12.53
N ASP A 39 -25.77 20.09 12.62
CA ASP A 39 -25.40 18.71 12.97
C ASP A 39 -24.44 18.11 11.93
N ALA A 40 -24.68 18.35 10.63
CA ALA A 40 -23.83 17.85 9.56
C ALA A 40 -22.44 18.54 9.54
N VAL A 41 -22.37 19.85 9.82
CA VAL A 41 -21.10 20.59 9.93
C VAL A 41 -20.31 20.14 11.17
N HIS A 42 -20.98 19.93 12.30
CA HIS A 42 -20.37 19.38 13.50
C HIS A 42 -19.78 18.00 13.22
N ALA A 43 -20.55 17.12 12.60
CA ALA A 43 -20.10 15.78 12.19
C ALA A 43 -18.88 15.83 11.26
N ALA A 44 -18.91 16.71 10.25
CA ALA A 44 -17.80 16.85 9.30
C ALA A 44 -16.52 17.33 9.99
N THR A 45 -16.65 18.24 10.96
CA THR A 45 -15.52 18.74 11.74
C THR A 45 -14.93 17.64 12.63
N GLU A 46 -15.78 16.91 13.36
CA GLU A 46 -15.39 15.79 14.21
C GLU A 46 -14.78 14.61 13.44
N LEU A 47 -15.16 14.43 12.17
CA LEU A 47 -14.59 13.42 11.27
C LEU A 47 -13.31 13.89 10.55
N GLY A 48 -12.92 15.15 10.71
CA GLY A 48 -11.80 15.74 9.98
C GLY A 48 -12.02 15.89 8.47
N SER A 49 -13.27 15.78 7.99
CA SER A 49 -13.63 16.02 6.59
C SER A 49 -14.00 17.49 6.33
N GLY A 50 -14.32 18.26 7.38
CA GLY A 50 -14.51 19.70 7.34
C GLY A 50 -13.21 20.46 7.65
N ASP A 51 -12.91 21.50 6.88
CA ASP A 51 -11.81 22.41 7.17
C ASP A 51 -12.26 23.60 8.04
N ARG A 52 -11.31 24.41 8.53
CA ARG A 52 -11.62 25.64 9.30
C ARG A 52 -12.41 26.66 8.48
N ARG A 53 -12.49 26.52 7.16
CA ARG A 53 -13.24 27.41 6.28
C ARG A 53 -14.72 27.04 6.31
N LEU A 54 -15.06 25.75 6.20
CA LEU A 54 -16.43 25.25 6.33
C LEU A 54 -17.08 25.72 7.64
N ALA A 55 -16.36 25.59 8.77
CA ALA A 55 -16.87 26.02 10.07
C ALA A 55 -17.10 27.54 10.16
N ARG A 56 -16.22 28.35 9.55
CA ARG A 56 -16.36 29.82 9.52
C ARG A 56 -17.50 30.28 8.61
N GLU A 57 -17.58 29.72 7.40
CA GLU A 57 -18.68 30.01 6.46
C GLU A 57 -20.03 29.61 7.07
N TRP A 58 -20.09 28.48 7.79
CA TRP A 58 -21.29 28.09 8.53
C TRP A 58 -21.66 29.09 9.62
N ALA A 59 -20.68 29.56 10.40
CA ALA A 59 -20.94 30.53 11.47
C ALA A 59 -21.54 31.85 10.96
N GLU A 60 -21.10 32.32 9.79
CA GLU A 60 -21.67 33.50 9.13
C GLU A 60 -23.13 33.27 8.68
N VAL A 61 -23.42 32.10 8.11
CA VAL A 61 -24.77 31.72 7.68
C VAL A 61 -25.70 31.52 8.87
N ALA A 62 -25.23 30.87 9.94
CA ALA A 62 -25.98 30.67 11.18
C ALA A 62 -26.32 32.00 11.86
N ALA A 63 -25.40 32.97 11.87
CA ALA A 63 -25.67 34.30 12.41
C ALA A 63 -26.79 35.04 11.67
N ALA A 64 -26.92 34.84 10.35
CA ALA A 64 -28.04 35.39 9.58
C ALA A 64 -29.37 34.71 9.94
N GLY A 65 -29.37 33.41 10.20
CA GLY A 65 -30.52 32.67 10.72
C GLY A 65 -30.93 33.12 12.12
N ASP A 66 -29.97 33.27 13.03
CA ASP A 66 -30.21 33.77 14.40
C ASP A 66 -30.80 35.20 14.37
N SER A 67 -30.32 36.06 13.48
CA SER A 67 -30.88 37.40 13.27
C SER A 67 -32.34 37.35 12.78
N ALA A 68 -32.67 36.44 11.85
CA ALA A 68 -34.03 36.29 11.34
C ALA A 68 -34.98 35.71 12.41
N THR A 69 -34.50 34.76 13.21
CA THR A 69 -35.20 34.24 14.40
C THR A 69 -35.49 35.37 15.39
N ASN A 70 -34.50 36.20 15.70
CA ASN A 70 -34.69 37.33 16.62
C ASN A 70 -35.69 38.36 16.08
N ALA A 71 -35.67 38.65 14.78
CA ALA A 71 -36.62 39.55 14.14
C ALA A 71 -38.07 39.03 14.25
N TYR A 72 -38.29 37.73 14.07
CA TYR A 72 -39.59 37.10 14.28
C TYR A 72 -40.03 37.15 15.75
N LEU A 73 -39.15 36.78 16.70
CA LEU A 73 -39.47 36.85 18.13
C LEU A 73 -39.81 38.28 18.55
N THR A 74 -39.05 39.27 18.08
CA THR A 74 -39.33 40.69 18.32
C THR A 74 -40.69 41.10 17.74
N ALA A 75 -40.98 40.74 16.49
CA ALA A 75 -42.26 41.05 15.85
C ALA A 75 -43.46 40.46 16.61
N THR A 76 -43.35 39.21 17.09
CA THR A 76 -44.43 38.56 17.86
C THR A 76 -44.61 39.14 19.26
N GLN A 77 -43.53 39.65 19.87
CA GLN A 77 -43.56 40.32 21.18
C GLN A 77 -44.10 41.75 21.10
N GLU A 78 -43.67 42.53 20.11
CA GLU A 78 -44.11 43.92 19.92
C GLU A 78 -45.55 44.00 19.39
N HIS A 79 -45.99 42.98 18.65
CA HIS A 79 -47.32 42.90 18.06
C HIS A 79 -48.03 41.58 18.42
N PRO A 80 -48.48 41.39 19.68
CA PRO A 80 -49.21 40.20 20.09
C PRO A 80 -50.62 40.18 19.49
N LEU A 81 -51.07 38.99 19.06
CA LEU A 81 -52.42 38.78 18.48
C LEU A 81 -53.44 38.21 19.49
N ASP A 82 -53.09 38.18 20.77
CA ASP A 82 -53.90 37.66 21.87
C ASP A 82 -54.86 38.71 22.49
N GLY A 83 -54.94 39.90 21.88
CA GLY A 83 -55.76 41.01 22.35
C GLY A 83 -55.12 41.87 23.45
N SER A 84 -53.86 41.60 23.83
CA SER A 84 -53.15 42.34 24.88
C SER A 84 -52.61 43.72 24.44
N ALA A 85 -52.48 43.97 23.14
CA ALA A 85 -51.99 45.23 22.58
C ALA A 85 -52.65 45.57 21.21
N PRO A 86 -52.53 46.82 20.71
CA PRO A 86 -53.04 47.20 19.40
C PRO A 86 -52.36 46.45 18.24
N VAL A 87 -53.16 45.99 17.26
CA VAL A 87 -52.72 45.14 16.12
C VAL A 87 -52.10 45.95 14.96
N ARG A 88 -52.06 47.29 15.07
CA ARG A 88 -51.53 48.17 14.01
C ARG A 88 -50.04 47.90 13.76
N GLY A 89 -49.67 47.62 12.51
CA GLY A 89 -48.29 47.31 12.11
C GLY A 89 -47.90 45.84 12.20
N ALA A 90 -48.75 44.99 12.81
CA ALA A 90 -48.46 43.57 13.03
C ALA A 90 -48.22 42.81 11.72
N ARG A 91 -49.06 43.08 10.71
CA ARG A 91 -48.92 42.45 9.39
C ARG A 91 -47.60 42.81 8.72
N GLU A 92 -47.24 44.10 8.70
CA GLU A 92 -45.99 44.54 8.09
C GLU A 92 -44.76 43.98 8.81
N ALA A 93 -44.83 43.86 10.15
CA ALA A 93 -43.79 43.24 10.97
C ALA A 93 -43.65 41.74 10.67
N ASP A 94 -44.76 40.99 10.61
CA ASP A 94 -44.77 39.55 10.30
C ASP A 94 -44.31 39.29 8.85
N GLU A 95 -44.76 40.08 7.88
CA GLU A 95 -44.29 40.00 6.49
C GLU A 95 -42.80 40.36 6.36
N LYS A 96 -42.29 41.28 7.17
CA LYS A 96 -40.86 41.60 7.22
C LYS A 96 -40.06 40.44 7.81
N ALA A 97 -40.49 39.89 8.94
CA ALA A 97 -39.87 38.73 9.56
C ALA A 97 -39.83 37.54 8.60
N LEU A 98 -40.94 37.26 7.91
CA LEU A 98 -41.00 36.21 6.88
C LEU A 98 -39.99 36.43 5.74
N ARG A 99 -39.82 37.67 5.25
CA ARG A 99 -38.80 37.97 4.23
C ARG A 99 -37.37 37.75 4.73
N GLU A 100 -37.09 38.07 5.99
CA GLU A 100 -35.78 37.84 6.60
C GLU A 100 -35.51 36.34 6.81
N ILE A 101 -36.53 35.59 7.25
CA ILE A 101 -36.51 34.12 7.36
C ILE A 101 -36.22 33.47 6.01
N GLU A 102 -36.95 33.83 4.95
CA GLU A 102 -36.74 33.21 3.62
C GLU A 102 -35.34 33.53 3.05
N ARG A 103 -34.80 34.73 3.33
CA ARG A 103 -33.42 35.06 2.96
C ARG A 103 -32.39 34.20 3.71
N ALA A 104 -32.60 33.96 5.00
CA ALA A 104 -31.74 33.10 5.81
C ALA A 104 -31.80 31.64 5.34
N ARG A 105 -33.01 31.11 5.08
CA ARG A 105 -33.21 29.77 4.52
C ARG A 105 -32.50 29.59 3.18
N GLU A 106 -32.60 30.57 2.29
CA GLU A 106 -31.88 30.53 1.01
C GLU A 106 -30.35 30.57 1.19
N ALA A 107 -29.83 31.29 2.20
CA ALA A 107 -28.41 31.24 2.54
C ALA A 107 -27.99 29.84 3.03
N ILE A 108 -28.78 29.21 3.92
CA ILE A 108 -28.57 27.85 4.43
C ILE A 108 -28.57 26.83 3.28
N ARG A 109 -29.54 26.90 2.37
CA ARG A 109 -29.64 26.00 1.21
C ARG A 109 -28.47 26.15 0.26
N ARG A 110 -28.03 27.38 -0.04
CA ARG A 110 -26.85 27.63 -0.87
C ARG A 110 -25.58 27.09 -0.21
N PHE A 111 -25.42 27.29 1.10
CA PHE A 111 -24.31 26.70 1.85
C PHE A 111 -24.32 25.17 1.77
N ARG A 112 -25.47 24.53 2.04
CA ARG A 112 -25.62 23.07 1.95
C ARG A 112 -25.31 22.55 0.55
N ALA A 113 -25.78 23.23 -0.50
CA ALA A 113 -25.53 22.85 -1.88
C ALA A 113 -24.02 22.93 -2.22
N ALA A 114 -23.36 24.03 -1.84
CA ALA A 114 -21.93 24.25 -2.07
C ALA A 114 -21.05 23.18 -1.37
N HIS A 115 -21.47 22.72 -0.19
CA HIS A 115 -20.71 21.77 0.63
C HIS A 115 -21.32 20.35 0.67
N SER A 116 -22.26 20.05 -0.24
CA SER A 116 -23.06 18.81 -0.25
C SER A 116 -22.24 17.54 -0.10
N ARG A 117 -21.16 17.38 -0.89
CA ARG A 117 -20.29 16.19 -0.81
C ARG A 117 -19.72 15.95 0.59
N THR A 118 -19.24 16.99 1.25
CA THR A 118 -18.62 16.89 2.59
C THR A 118 -19.67 16.59 3.65
N LEU A 119 -20.81 17.28 3.61
CA LEU A 119 -21.90 17.13 4.56
C LEU A 119 -22.57 15.74 4.42
N ASP A 120 -22.83 15.29 3.19
CA ASP A 120 -23.43 13.98 2.93
C ASP A 120 -22.48 12.85 3.32
N ALA A 121 -21.17 12.99 3.07
CA ALA A 121 -20.16 12.01 3.52
C ALA A 121 -20.08 11.92 5.05
N ALA A 122 -20.16 13.05 5.75
CA ALA A 122 -20.16 13.09 7.21
C ALA A 122 -21.43 12.45 7.81
N ALA A 123 -22.60 12.76 7.23
CA ALA A 123 -23.87 12.14 7.64
C ALA A 123 -23.85 10.62 7.40
N TYR A 124 -23.35 10.18 6.23
CA TYR A 124 -23.19 8.75 5.95
C TYR A 124 -22.21 8.08 6.92
N ALA A 125 -21.10 8.72 7.25
CA ALA A 125 -20.13 8.21 8.22
C ALA A 125 -20.73 8.03 9.62
N LEU A 126 -21.58 8.96 10.07
CA LEU A 126 -22.30 8.86 11.34
C LEU A 126 -23.28 7.69 11.36
N THR A 127 -24.11 7.56 10.32
CA THR A 127 -25.13 6.50 10.26
C THR A 127 -24.52 5.10 10.17
N THR A 128 -23.34 4.96 9.55
CA THR A 128 -22.65 3.68 9.37
C THR A 128 -21.78 3.27 10.56
N LEU A 129 -21.31 4.22 11.37
CA LEU A 129 -20.36 3.94 12.45
C LEU A 129 -20.84 2.86 13.45
N PRO A 130 -22.09 2.86 13.95
CA PRO A 130 -22.54 1.81 14.87
C PRO A 130 -22.39 0.40 14.28
N ARG A 131 -22.68 0.24 12.98
CA ARG A 131 -22.50 -1.02 12.27
C ARG A 131 -21.02 -1.37 12.15
N THR A 132 -20.16 -0.45 11.75
CA THR A 132 -18.72 -0.70 11.64
C THR A 132 -18.10 -1.10 12.98
N VAL A 133 -18.53 -0.47 14.09
CA VAL A 133 -18.11 -0.84 15.44
C VAL A 133 -18.56 -2.26 15.80
N GLN A 134 -19.81 -2.61 15.48
CA GLN A 134 -20.33 -3.96 15.73
C GLN A 134 -19.62 -5.03 14.89
N ASP A 135 -19.34 -4.73 13.62
CA ASP A 135 -18.59 -5.61 12.72
C ASP A 135 -17.15 -5.82 13.25
N ALA A 136 -16.49 -4.76 13.73
CA ALA A 136 -15.16 -4.84 14.33
C ALA A 136 -15.14 -5.71 15.60
N ARG A 137 -16.12 -5.54 16.50
CA ARG A 137 -16.25 -6.37 17.70
C ARG A 137 -16.49 -7.84 17.36
N THR A 138 -17.36 -8.10 16.39
CA THR A 138 -17.67 -9.46 15.93
C THR A 138 -16.44 -10.12 15.32
N ALA A 139 -15.74 -9.42 14.43
CA ALA A 139 -14.49 -9.90 13.83
C ALA A 139 -13.41 -10.20 14.88
N LEU A 140 -13.29 -9.37 15.92
CA LEU A 140 -12.33 -9.59 17.00
C LEU A 140 -12.64 -10.87 17.80
N VAL A 141 -13.92 -11.15 18.08
CA VAL A 141 -14.33 -12.41 18.72
C VAL A 141 -13.99 -13.61 17.83
N SER A 142 -14.32 -13.54 16.54
CA SER A 142 -13.99 -14.60 15.58
C SER A 142 -12.48 -14.83 15.46
N ALA A 143 -11.67 -13.77 15.46
CA ALA A 143 -10.22 -13.85 15.43
C ALA A 143 -9.64 -14.54 16.67
N ARG A 144 -10.15 -14.22 17.87
CA ARG A 144 -9.76 -14.90 19.11
C ARG A 144 -10.05 -16.40 19.05
N ALA A 145 -11.26 -16.76 18.60
CA ALA A 145 -11.64 -18.17 18.44
C ALA A 145 -10.71 -18.88 17.45
N ALA A 146 -10.47 -18.31 16.28
CA ALA A 146 -9.59 -18.91 15.27
C ALA A 146 -8.15 -19.10 15.78
N VAL A 147 -7.57 -18.11 16.47
CA VAL A 147 -6.23 -18.22 17.05
C VAL A 147 -6.17 -19.29 18.16
N GLN A 148 -7.20 -19.35 19.01
CA GLN A 148 -7.32 -20.37 20.05
C GLN A 148 -7.48 -21.78 19.46
N ASP A 149 -8.28 -21.94 18.41
CA ASP A 149 -8.49 -23.21 17.72
C ASP A 149 -7.20 -23.71 17.05
N ALA A 150 -6.46 -22.81 16.38
CA ALA A 150 -5.15 -23.13 15.81
C ALA A 150 -4.14 -23.58 16.89
N THR A 151 -4.13 -22.88 18.03
CA THR A 151 -3.26 -23.20 19.17
C THR A 151 -3.62 -24.54 19.79
N SER A 152 -4.90 -24.80 20.05
CA SER A 152 -5.37 -26.06 20.63
C SER A 152 -5.17 -27.26 19.70
N SER A 153 -5.13 -27.02 18.39
CA SER A 153 -4.81 -28.03 17.36
C SER A 153 -3.30 -28.27 17.18
N GLY A 154 -2.44 -27.60 17.95
CA GLY A 154 -0.98 -27.76 17.86
C GLY A 154 -0.33 -27.07 16.65
N VAL A 155 -1.07 -26.18 15.98
CA VAL A 155 -0.63 -25.43 14.79
C VAL A 155 -0.71 -23.92 15.04
N ARG A 156 -0.03 -23.48 16.10
CA ARG A 156 0.04 -22.07 16.48
C ARG A 156 0.65 -21.22 15.35
N SER A 157 0.10 -20.03 15.14
CA SER A 157 0.69 -18.99 14.29
C SER A 157 1.01 -17.75 15.12
N ARG A 158 2.31 -17.48 15.28
CA ARG A 158 2.79 -16.26 15.95
C ARG A 158 2.31 -15.01 15.21
N ARG A 159 2.30 -15.05 13.87
CA ARG A 159 1.82 -13.91 13.05
C ARG A 159 0.34 -13.61 13.32
N ALA A 160 -0.49 -14.65 13.47
CA ALA A 160 -1.89 -14.48 13.82
C ALA A 160 -2.06 -13.86 15.21
N GLU A 161 -1.27 -14.30 16.19
CA GLU A 161 -1.27 -13.75 17.56
C GLU A 161 -0.82 -12.29 17.61
N ASP A 162 0.24 -11.93 16.90
CA ASP A 162 0.73 -10.55 16.82
C ASP A 162 -0.33 -9.62 16.24
N ARG A 163 -1.02 -10.07 15.17
CA ARG A 163 -2.13 -9.33 14.55
C ARG A 163 -3.33 -9.24 15.47
N LEU A 164 -3.66 -10.30 16.20
CA LEU A 164 -4.72 -10.28 17.19
C LEU A 164 -4.40 -9.28 18.32
N ALA A 165 -3.20 -9.31 18.86
CA ALA A 165 -2.78 -8.38 19.91
C ALA A 165 -2.83 -6.92 19.42
N GLU A 166 -2.49 -6.66 18.15
CA GLU A 166 -2.66 -5.34 17.54
C GLU A 166 -4.14 -4.96 17.40
N ALA A 167 -5.00 -5.90 16.99
CA ALA A 167 -6.44 -5.69 16.89
C ALA A 167 -7.05 -5.33 18.26
N GLU A 168 -6.61 -5.99 19.33
CA GLU A 168 -7.05 -5.73 20.71
C GLU A 168 -6.62 -4.35 21.21
N ARG A 169 -5.36 -3.96 20.94
CA ARG A 169 -4.89 -2.60 21.25
C ARG A 169 -5.69 -1.53 20.49
N SER A 170 -5.99 -1.78 19.21
CA SER A 170 -6.85 -0.89 18.41
C SER A 170 -8.27 -0.83 18.96
N ALA A 171 -8.82 -1.97 19.42
CA ALA A 171 -10.19 -2.05 19.94
C ALA A 171 -10.38 -1.28 21.25
N ALA A 172 -9.33 -1.13 22.06
CA ALA A 172 -9.35 -0.27 23.25
C ALA A 172 -9.69 1.20 22.90
N GLY A 173 -9.38 1.65 21.68
CA GLY A 173 -9.74 2.97 21.18
C GLY A 173 -11.24 3.17 20.91
N LEU A 174 -12.03 2.09 20.85
CA LEU A 174 -13.48 2.17 20.65
C LEU A 174 -14.22 2.68 21.89
N GLU A 175 -13.71 2.34 23.08
CA GLU A 175 -14.30 2.68 24.39
C GLU A 175 -13.55 3.82 25.10
N ALA A 176 -12.54 4.40 24.44
CA ALA A 176 -11.70 5.42 25.04
C ALA A 176 -12.52 6.68 25.39
N ALA A 177 -12.54 7.04 26.68
CA ALA A 177 -13.19 8.24 27.16
C ALA A 177 -12.57 9.48 26.47
N GLY A 178 -13.42 10.34 25.91
CA GLY A 178 -12.98 11.53 25.18
C GLY A 178 -12.52 11.28 23.73
N ALA A 179 -12.57 10.05 23.21
CA ALA A 179 -12.32 9.81 21.79
C ALA A 179 -13.42 10.45 20.94
N GLY A 180 -13.01 11.31 20.00
CA GLY A 180 -13.86 11.93 19.00
C GLY A 180 -14.35 10.94 17.95
N LEU A 181 -15.20 11.43 17.05
CA LEU A 181 -15.86 10.59 16.06
C LEU A 181 -14.85 9.95 15.08
N GLN A 182 -13.83 10.72 14.67
CA GLN A 182 -12.79 10.24 13.76
C GLN A 182 -11.91 9.15 14.38
N GLU A 183 -11.52 9.30 15.64
CA GLU A 183 -10.71 8.31 16.35
C GLU A 183 -11.47 6.99 16.46
N ARG A 184 -12.76 7.04 16.84
CA ARG A 184 -13.61 5.84 16.94
C ARG A 184 -13.77 5.15 15.58
N ARG A 185 -14.03 5.91 14.52
CA ARG A 185 -14.14 5.37 13.15
C ARG A 185 -12.84 4.70 12.72
N SER A 186 -11.71 5.36 12.93
CA SER A 186 -10.38 4.85 12.57
C SER A 186 -10.03 3.59 13.37
N ALA A 187 -10.31 3.59 14.68
CA ALA A 187 -10.12 2.43 15.55
C ALA A 187 -11.00 1.25 15.10
N ALA A 188 -12.27 1.48 14.75
CA ALA A 188 -13.18 0.44 14.28
C ALA A 188 -12.70 -0.20 12.98
N GLN A 189 -12.33 0.61 11.99
CA GLN A 189 -11.82 0.10 10.71
C GLN A 189 -10.51 -0.68 10.90
N ARG A 190 -9.57 -0.13 11.68
CA ARG A 190 -8.28 -0.80 11.95
C ARG A 190 -8.47 -2.11 12.71
N THR A 191 -9.35 -2.14 13.72
CA THR A 191 -9.67 -3.37 14.46
C THR A 191 -10.29 -4.41 13.53
N LEU A 192 -11.21 -4.03 12.66
CA LEU A 192 -11.84 -4.93 11.70
C LEU A 192 -10.81 -5.56 10.76
N ASP A 193 -9.93 -4.76 10.17
CA ASP A 193 -8.92 -5.23 9.22
C ASP A 193 -7.88 -6.13 9.90
N LEU A 194 -7.39 -5.75 11.08
CA LEU A 194 -6.44 -6.56 11.86
C LEU A 194 -7.05 -7.87 12.33
N ALA A 195 -8.29 -7.86 12.82
CA ALA A 195 -8.97 -9.07 13.27
C ALA A 195 -9.22 -10.05 12.11
N ARG A 196 -9.64 -9.57 10.94
CA ARG A 196 -9.77 -10.39 9.73
C ARG A 196 -8.43 -10.99 9.30
N SER A 197 -7.37 -10.19 9.34
CA SER A 197 -6.01 -10.66 9.04
C SER A 197 -5.56 -11.74 10.02
N ALA A 198 -5.80 -11.56 11.32
CA ALA A 198 -5.47 -12.55 12.35
C ALA A 198 -6.23 -13.87 12.13
N ALA A 199 -7.54 -13.79 11.84
CA ALA A 199 -8.36 -14.97 11.55
C ALA A 199 -7.88 -15.74 10.30
N SER A 200 -7.52 -15.02 9.21
CA SER A 200 -6.96 -15.65 8.00
C SER A 200 -5.65 -16.38 8.30
N LEU A 201 -4.72 -15.72 8.99
CA LEU A 201 -3.43 -16.31 9.35
C LEU A 201 -3.60 -17.55 10.24
N ALA A 202 -4.54 -17.51 11.19
CA ALA A 202 -4.86 -18.68 12.01
C ALA A 202 -5.44 -19.85 11.18
N ALA A 203 -6.30 -19.54 10.21
CA ALA A 203 -6.87 -20.55 9.30
C ALA A 203 -5.83 -21.16 8.34
N GLU A 204 -4.79 -20.41 7.98
CA GLU A 204 -3.67 -20.85 7.13
C GLU A 204 -2.61 -21.65 7.90
N ALA A 205 -2.61 -21.59 9.24
CA ALA A 205 -1.60 -22.22 10.08
C ALA A 205 -1.47 -23.75 9.89
N PRO A 206 -2.55 -24.54 9.76
CA PRO A 206 -2.45 -25.97 9.47
C PRO A 206 -1.76 -26.26 8.12
N GLN A 207 -2.05 -25.45 7.10
CA GLN A 207 -1.42 -25.59 5.79
C GLN A 207 0.07 -25.26 5.86
N THR A 208 0.43 -24.17 6.56
CA THR A 208 1.82 -23.80 6.82
C THR A 208 2.58 -24.94 7.52
N ALA A 209 1.99 -25.52 8.55
CA ALA A 209 2.57 -26.66 9.27
C ALA A 209 2.78 -27.89 8.36
N ALA A 210 1.83 -28.19 7.47
CA ALA A 210 1.97 -29.28 6.50
C ALA A 210 3.09 -29.01 5.48
N GLN A 211 3.18 -27.78 4.97
CA GLN A 211 4.24 -27.36 4.04
C GLN A 211 5.63 -27.44 4.69
N VAL A 212 5.78 -26.99 5.94
CA VAL A 212 7.04 -27.09 6.68
C VAL A 212 7.45 -28.55 6.88
N ARG A 213 6.53 -29.43 7.28
CA ARG A 213 6.83 -30.87 7.46
C ARG A 213 7.31 -31.52 6.16
N SER A 214 6.64 -31.23 5.04
CA SER A 214 7.06 -31.71 3.70
C SER A 214 8.40 -31.10 3.27
N ALA A 215 8.64 -29.83 3.60
CA ALA A 215 9.90 -29.18 3.29
C ALA A 215 11.08 -29.79 4.07
N LEU A 216 10.89 -30.06 5.36
CA LEU A 216 11.91 -30.68 6.21
C LEU A 216 12.27 -32.10 5.77
N SER A 217 11.33 -32.87 5.20
CA SER A 217 11.64 -34.19 4.64
C SER A 217 12.40 -34.09 3.32
N SER A 218 11.98 -33.20 2.42
CA SER A 218 12.60 -33.04 1.09
C SER A 218 13.99 -32.38 1.12
N ILE A 219 14.26 -31.51 2.10
CA ILE A 219 15.53 -30.76 2.13
C ILE A 219 16.75 -31.65 2.45
N ALA A 220 16.54 -32.81 3.06
CA ALA A 220 17.61 -33.78 3.32
C ALA A 220 18.30 -34.23 2.02
N THR A 221 17.51 -34.51 0.96
CA THR A 221 18.03 -34.88 -0.36
C THR A 221 18.78 -33.73 -1.01
N ARG A 222 18.26 -32.50 -0.90
CA ARG A 222 18.95 -31.32 -1.45
C ARG A 222 20.26 -31.03 -0.73
N ARG A 223 20.31 -31.19 0.60
CA ARG A 223 21.54 -31.08 1.38
C ARG A 223 22.58 -32.12 0.92
N ALA A 224 22.18 -33.38 0.79
CA ALA A 224 23.07 -34.43 0.29
C ALA A 224 23.61 -34.09 -1.12
N ALA A 225 22.74 -33.61 -2.02
CA ALA A 225 23.15 -33.17 -3.35
C ALA A 225 24.15 -32.00 -3.31
N ALA A 226 23.92 -30.99 -2.45
CA ALA A 226 24.82 -29.86 -2.25
C ALA A 226 26.19 -30.31 -1.71
N THR A 227 26.23 -31.26 -0.76
CA THR A 227 27.48 -31.86 -0.24
C THR A 227 28.25 -32.56 -1.36
N THR A 228 27.61 -33.45 -2.13
CA THR A 228 28.27 -34.15 -3.25
C THR A 228 28.72 -33.20 -4.37
N LYS A 229 28.03 -32.07 -4.56
CA LYS A 229 28.49 -31.00 -5.45
C LYS A 229 29.70 -30.28 -4.87
N ALA A 230 29.68 -29.91 -3.58
CA ALA A 230 30.82 -29.24 -2.93
C ALA A 230 32.11 -30.07 -2.99
N GLU A 231 32.01 -31.40 -2.83
CA GLU A 231 33.14 -32.33 -2.98
C GLU A 231 33.81 -32.29 -4.36
N ARG A 232 33.07 -31.90 -5.41
CA ARG A 232 33.58 -31.79 -6.79
C ARG A 232 34.26 -30.45 -7.08
N ILE A 233 34.17 -29.47 -6.19
CA ILE A 233 34.78 -28.15 -6.37
C ILE A 233 36.31 -28.26 -6.41
N GLU A 234 36.93 -28.90 -5.43
CA GLU A 234 38.39 -28.96 -5.36
C GLU A 234 39.04 -29.75 -6.52
N PRO A 235 38.49 -30.91 -6.96
CA PRO A 235 38.93 -31.54 -8.19
C PRO A 235 38.84 -30.62 -9.43
N ALA A 236 37.75 -29.86 -9.58
CA ALA A 236 37.58 -28.93 -10.70
C ALA A 236 38.53 -27.72 -10.60
N MET A 237 38.74 -27.18 -9.39
CA MET A 237 39.73 -26.13 -9.14
C MET A 237 41.16 -26.60 -9.41
N SER A 238 41.50 -27.83 -9.05
CA SER A 238 42.79 -28.45 -9.36
C SER A 238 43.00 -28.59 -10.86
N ALA A 239 41.97 -29.01 -11.60
CA ALA A 239 42.01 -29.04 -13.07
C ALA A 239 42.20 -27.64 -13.67
N LEU A 240 41.47 -26.63 -13.17
CA LEU A 240 41.64 -25.24 -13.59
C LEU A 240 43.08 -24.75 -13.43
N ARG A 241 43.69 -24.98 -12.25
CA ARG A 241 45.07 -24.56 -11.95
C ARG A 241 46.13 -25.31 -12.75
N ARG A 242 45.84 -26.53 -13.22
CA ARG A 242 46.75 -27.34 -14.03
C ARG A 242 46.65 -27.03 -15.52
N GLU A 243 45.45 -26.72 -16.00
CA GLU A 243 45.16 -26.61 -17.44
C GLU A 243 45.21 -25.16 -17.97
N PHE A 244 45.08 -24.16 -17.10
CA PHE A 244 44.91 -22.76 -17.48
C PHE A 244 45.78 -21.83 -16.63
N SER A 245 45.96 -20.59 -17.11
CA SER A 245 46.69 -19.55 -16.40
C SER A 245 45.99 -19.12 -15.09
N GLU A 246 46.76 -18.62 -14.13
CA GLU A 246 46.27 -18.17 -12.82
C GLU A 246 45.08 -17.18 -12.88
N PRO A 247 45.04 -16.17 -13.78
CA PRO A 247 43.88 -15.28 -13.93
C PRO A 247 42.54 -15.98 -14.18
N CYS A 248 42.54 -17.17 -14.80
CA CYS A 248 41.31 -17.89 -15.14
C CYS A 248 40.54 -18.45 -13.94
N SER A 249 41.19 -18.53 -12.77
CA SER A 249 40.63 -19.14 -11.55
C SER A 249 40.77 -18.29 -10.29
N ARG A 250 41.40 -17.12 -10.38
CA ARG A 250 41.69 -16.24 -9.23
C ARG A 250 40.44 -15.83 -8.47
N ASP A 251 39.35 -15.54 -9.18
CA ASP A 251 38.06 -15.17 -8.59
C ASP A 251 37.35 -16.34 -7.88
N LEU A 252 37.81 -17.57 -8.08
CA LEU A 252 37.18 -18.80 -7.60
C LEU A 252 37.94 -19.49 -6.44
N THR A 253 39.08 -18.96 -6.00
CA THR A 253 39.95 -19.61 -4.99
C THR A 253 39.24 -19.92 -3.66
N GLY A 254 38.24 -19.12 -3.27
CA GLY A 254 37.44 -19.35 -2.06
C GLY A 254 36.15 -20.15 -2.25
N ALA A 255 35.89 -20.68 -3.44
CA ALA A 255 34.59 -21.30 -3.79
C ALA A 255 34.26 -22.51 -2.89
N GLU A 256 35.25 -23.36 -2.61
CA GLU A 256 35.05 -24.56 -1.79
C GLU A 256 34.72 -24.22 -0.33
N ALA A 257 35.52 -23.34 0.28
CA ALA A 257 35.31 -22.88 1.66
C ALA A 257 33.93 -22.23 1.81
N ALA A 258 33.54 -21.36 0.87
CA ALA A 258 32.24 -20.71 0.89
C ALA A 258 31.07 -21.66 0.64
N ALA A 259 31.24 -22.70 -0.19
CA ALA A 259 30.22 -23.74 -0.36
C ALA A 259 30.03 -24.53 0.94
N ARG A 260 31.12 -24.91 1.62
CA ARG A 260 31.06 -25.59 2.93
C ARG A 260 30.42 -24.71 4.01
N GLU A 261 30.77 -23.43 4.07
CA GLU A 261 30.17 -22.47 4.99
C GLU A 261 28.66 -22.34 4.76
N ALA A 262 28.24 -22.24 3.50
CA ALA A 262 26.83 -22.17 3.15
C ALA A 262 26.07 -23.46 3.52
N ILE A 263 26.69 -24.64 3.36
CA ILE A 263 26.11 -25.92 3.82
C ILE A 263 26.00 -25.94 5.35
N ALA A 264 27.05 -25.55 6.08
CA ALA A 264 27.02 -25.50 7.54
C ALA A 264 25.94 -24.53 8.07
N ALA A 265 25.79 -23.35 7.44
CA ALA A 265 24.73 -22.41 7.74
C ALA A 265 23.33 -23.01 7.47
N ALA A 266 23.17 -23.76 6.38
CA ALA A 266 21.93 -24.48 6.10
C ALA A 266 21.62 -25.54 7.18
N GLU A 267 22.63 -26.24 7.70
CA GLU A 267 22.45 -27.23 8.76
C GLU A 267 22.03 -26.58 10.09
N GLY A 268 22.66 -25.47 10.47
CA GLY A 268 22.26 -24.69 11.65
C GLY A 268 20.82 -24.20 11.55
N THR A 269 20.46 -23.56 10.43
CA THR A 269 19.09 -23.08 10.19
C THR A 269 18.06 -24.20 10.12
N LEU A 270 18.43 -25.39 9.64
CA LEU A 270 17.55 -26.57 9.68
C LEU A 270 17.33 -27.11 11.09
N ALA A 271 18.36 -27.07 11.93
CA ALA A 271 18.21 -27.41 13.34
C ALA A 271 17.24 -26.42 14.02
N ASP A 272 17.35 -25.12 13.71
CA ASP A 272 16.44 -24.09 14.20
C ASP A 272 15.00 -24.33 13.73
N ALA A 273 14.82 -24.62 12.44
CA ALA A 273 13.52 -24.93 11.86
C ALA A 273 12.82 -26.11 12.56
N ARG A 274 13.58 -27.17 12.89
CA ARG A 274 13.07 -28.32 13.66
C ARG A 274 12.68 -27.92 15.06
N ARG A 275 13.52 -27.16 15.78
CA ARG A 275 13.18 -26.67 17.12
C ARG A 275 11.91 -25.82 17.10
N HIS A 276 11.75 -24.92 16.14
CA HIS A 276 10.52 -24.14 15.99
C HIS A 276 9.29 -25.02 15.75
N ALA A 277 9.40 -26.00 14.84
CA ALA A 277 8.33 -26.96 14.57
C ALA A 277 7.96 -27.80 15.81
N ASP A 278 8.95 -28.24 16.60
CA ASP A 278 8.73 -29.01 17.83
C ASP A 278 7.99 -28.20 18.92
N HIS A 279 8.16 -26.87 18.92
CA HIS A 279 7.42 -25.95 19.81
C HIS A 279 6.10 -25.46 19.20
N GLY A 280 5.73 -25.95 18.01
CA GLY A 280 4.52 -25.53 17.29
C GLY A 280 4.58 -24.13 16.67
N ASP A 281 5.76 -23.52 16.57
CA ASP A 281 5.97 -22.21 15.92
C ASP A 281 6.26 -22.41 14.41
N TRP A 282 5.18 -22.65 13.66
CA TRP A 282 5.29 -23.01 12.24
C TRP A 282 5.69 -21.83 11.34
N ASP A 283 5.42 -20.60 11.76
CA ASP A 283 5.85 -19.39 11.05
C ASP A 283 7.37 -19.25 11.06
N ALA A 284 7.99 -19.36 12.25
CA ALA A 284 9.45 -19.30 12.36
C ALA A 284 10.13 -20.50 11.69
N ALA A 285 9.51 -21.69 11.77
CA ALA A 285 10.00 -22.86 11.06
C ALA A 285 9.99 -22.68 9.53
N ALA A 286 8.94 -22.05 8.98
CA ALA A 286 8.85 -21.75 7.55
C ALA A 286 9.92 -20.73 7.09
N ASP A 287 10.15 -19.70 7.90
CA ASP A 287 11.20 -18.69 7.63
C ASP A 287 12.60 -19.35 7.66
N ALA A 288 12.86 -20.21 8.65
CA ALA A 288 14.11 -20.96 8.76
C ALA A 288 14.34 -21.96 7.61
N VAL A 289 13.29 -22.67 7.16
CA VAL A 289 13.35 -23.54 5.97
C VAL A 289 13.71 -22.73 4.71
N THR A 290 13.14 -21.53 4.55
CA THR A 290 13.43 -20.65 3.42
C THR A 290 14.89 -20.17 3.44
N ALA A 291 15.40 -19.81 4.62
CA ALA A 291 16.80 -19.47 4.83
C ALA A 291 17.74 -20.63 4.50
N ALA A 292 17.43 -21.84 4.96
CA ALA A 292 18.20 -23.05 4.67
C ALA A 292 18.24 -23.37 3.17
N ARG A 293 17.11 -23.29 2.47
CA ARG A 293 17.05 -23.48 1.00
C ARG A 293 17.92 -22.47 0.27
N SER A 294 17.88 -21.21 0.70
CA SER A 294 18.71 -20.14 0.12
C SER A 294 20.20 -20.39 0.35
N ALA A 295 20.58 -20.87 1.54
CA ALA A 295 21.95 -21.25 1.85
C ALA A 295 22.44 -22.44 1.02
N LEU A 296 21.63 -23.49 0.87
CA LEU A 296 21.96 -24.60 -0.02
C LEU A 296 22.10 -24.16 -1.49
N SER A 297 21.22 -23.29 -1.97
CA SER A 297 21.34 -22.73 -3.33
C SER A 297 22.68 -22.03 -3.53
N ARG A 298 23.12 -21.19 -2.58
CA ARG A 298 24.43 -20.53 -2.66
C ARG A 298 25.58 -21.52 -2.76
N ALA A 299 25.51 -22.67 -2.06
CA ALA A 299 26.53 -23.71 -2.16
C ALA A 299 26.54 -24.36 -3.55
N GLU A 300 25.36 -24.64 -4.11
CA GLU A 300 25.20 -25.18 -5.46
C GLU A 300 25.75 -24.21 -6.52
N ASP A 301 25.46 -22.91 -6.37
CA ASP A 301 25.95 -21.85 -7.26
C ASP A 301 27.49 -21.77 -7.28
N ARG A 302 28.15 -22.01 -6.14
CA ARG A 302 29.62 -22.05 -6.09
C ARG A 302 30.19 -23.23 -6.88
N HIS A 303 29.54 -24.38 -6.79
CA HIS A 303 29.93 -25.54 -7.60
C HIS A 303 29.73 -25.27 -9.09
N GLU A 304 28.55 -24.77 -9.48
CA GLU A 304 28.22 -24.45 -10.87
C GLU A 304 29.20 -23.43 -11.45
N ALA A 305 29.51 -22.34 -10.73
CA ALA A 305 30.48 -21.35 -11.16
C ALA A 305 31.87 -21.94 -11.49
N VAL A 306 32.32 -22.93 -10.71
CA VAL A 306 33.62 -23.58 -10.93
C VAL A 306 33.56 -24.58 -12.08
N THR A 307 32.53 -25.44 -12.12
CA THR A 307 32.41 -26.45 -13.18
C THR A 307 32.17 -25.83 -14.54
N ASP A 308 31.35 -24.78 -14.60
CA ASP A 308 31.04 -24.07 -15.84
C ASP A 308 32.23 -23.27 -16.33
N ARG A 309 33.01 -22.67 -15.41
CA ARG A 309 34.29 -22.04 -15.76
C ARG A 309 35.22 -23.06 -16.41
N LEU A 310 35.40 -24.23 -15.80
CA LEU A 310 36.27 -25.27 -16.34
C LEU A 310 35.79 -25.77 -17.71
N ALA A 311 34.49 -26.02 -17.86
CA ALA A 311 33.92 -26.46 -19.13
C ALA A 311 34.10 -25.40 -20.23
N SER A 312 33.78 -24.14 -19.93
CA SER A 312 33.92 -23.02 -20.88
C SER A 312 35.36 -22.81 -21.32
N LEU A 313 36.31 -22.92 -20.39
CA LEU A 313 37.73 -22.77 -20.69
C LEU A 313 38.27 -23.93 -21.54
N ARG A 314 37.79 -25.16 -21.32
CA ARG A 314 38.13 -26.30 -22.17
C ARG A 314 37.55 -26.18 -23.59
N ASP A 315 36.31 -25.72 -23.70
CA ASP A 315 35.64 -25.47 -24.98
C ASP A 315 36.38 -24.40 -25.81
N VAL A 316 36.71 -23.26 -25.20
CA VAL A 316 37.45 -22.19 -25.92
C VAL A 316 38.87 -22.59 -26.24
N ARG A 317 39.55 -23.38 -25.38
CA ARG A 317 40.88 -23.90 -25.68
C ARG A 317 40.87 -24.88 -26.86
N ALA A 318 39.79 -25.65 -27.03
CA ALA A 318 39.67 -26.59 -28.13
C ALA A 318 39.56 -25.90 -29.49
N ASP A 319 38.82 -24.78 -29.56
CA ASP A 319 38.72 -23.97 -30.78
C ASP A 319 38.48 -22.47 -30.48
N PRO A 320 39.54 -21.70 -30.20
CA PRO A 320 39.42 -20.26 -29.94
C PRO A 320 38.89 -19.49 -31.16
N SER A 321 39.19 -20.01 -32.37
CA SER A 321 38.88 -19.39 -33.64
C SER A 321 37.39 -19.44 -33.95
N ARG A 322 36.71 -20.54 -33.60
CA ARG A 322 35.25 -20.66 -33.66
C ARG A 322 34.55 -19.58 -32.85
N HIS A 323 34.99 -19.36 -31.59
CA HIS A 323 34.39 -18.31 -30.75
C HIS A 323 34.59 -16.89 -31.31
N ALA A 324 35.73 -16.63 -31.96
CA ALA A 324 35.94 -15.39 -32.69
C ALA A 324 35.02 -15.29 -33.92
N ALA A 325 34.89 -16.37 -34.70
CA ALA A 325 34.04 -16.43 -35.88
C ALA A 325 32.57 -16.15 -35.53
N ASP A 326 32.06 -16.76 -34.47
CA ASP A 326 30.69 -16.52 -33.98
C ASP A 326 30.48 -15.05 -33.59
N THR A 327 31.45 -14.45 -32.90
CA THR A 327 31.39 -13.03 -32.50
C THR A 327 31.45 -12.12 -33.73
N ARG A 328 32.30 -12.46 -34.71
CA ARG A 328 32.42 -11.75 -35.98
C ARG A 328 31.13 -11.85 -36.80
N PHE A 329 30.45 -12.99 -36.77
CA PHE A 329 29.14 -13.15 -37.42
C PHE A 329 28.10 -12.18 -36.84
N VAL A 330 27.99 -12.12 -35.51
CA VAL A 330 27.08 -11.18 -34.82
C VAL A 330 27.42 -9.72 -35.13
N LEU A 331 28.71 -9.38 -35.20
CA LEU A 331 29.17 -8.05 -35.59
C LEU A 331 28.76 -7.69 -37.03
N ARG A 332 28.99 -8.60 -37.98
CA ARG A 332 28.65 -8.38 -39.39
C ARG A 332 27.15 -8.24 -39.61
N ASP A 333 26.35 -9.01 -38.88
CA ASP A 333 24.89 -8.89 -38.93
C ASP A 333 24.41 -7.51 -38.43
N ALA A 334 24.99 -7.03 -37.33
CA ALA A 334 24.70 -5.69 -36.82
C ALA A 334 25.18 -4.57 -37.75
N GLN A 335 26.36 -4.70 -38.35
CA GLN A 335 26.87 -3.76 -39.36
C GLN A 335 25.93 -3.70 -40.56
N ARG A 336 25.48 -4.85 -41.06
CA ARG A 336 24.49 -4.94 -42.15
C ARG A 336 23.20 -4.23 -41.78
N LEU A 337 22.66 -4.49 -40.58
CA LEU A 337 21.45 -3.80 -40.12
C LEU A 337 21.61 -2.28 -40.09
N VAL A 338 22.75 -1.78 -39.58
CA VAL A 338 23.02 -0.34 -39.51
C VAL A 338 23.13 0.29 -40.90
N VAL A 339 23.77 -0.39 -41.85
CA VAL A 339 23.85 0.02 -43.25
C VAL A 339 22.46 0.06 -43.89
N ASP A 340 21.69 -1.03 -43.76
CA ASP A 340 20.34 -1.15 -44.33
C ASP A 340 19.38 -0.07 -43.78
N ARG A 341 19.66 0.44 -42.58
CA ARG A 341 18.88 1.49 -41.90
C ARG A 341 19.41 2.92 -42.12
N GLY A 342 20.55 3.09 -42.81
CA GLY A 342 21.17 4.40 -43.01
C GLY A 342 21.70 5.05 -41.73
N LEU A 343 22.06 4.26 -40.72
CA LEU A 343 22.53 4.75 -39.41
C LEU A 343 24.06 4.65 -39.24
N VAL A 344 24.80 4.61 -40.34
CA VAL A 344 26.25 4.34 -40.38
C VAL A 344 27.03 5.42 -39.64
N ASP A 345 26.71 6.70 -39.82
CA ASP A 345 27.44 7.80 -39.18
C ASP A 345 27.40 7.73 -37.65
N GLU A 346 26.30 7.19 -37.10
CA GLU A 346 26.11 7.10 -35.66
C GLU A 346 26.70 5.80 -35.07
N PHE A 347 26.41 4.66 -35.69
CA PHE A 347 26.74 3.35 -35.11
C PHE A 347 27.92 2.63 -35.78
N GLY A 348 28.32 3.03 -36.99
CA GLY A 348 29.45 2.47 -37.72
C GLY A 348 30.76 2.51 -36.92
N PRO A 349 31.20 3.68 -36.43
CA PRO A 349 32.42 3.78 -35.63
C PRO A 349 32.41 2.90 -34.37
N VAL A 350 31.25 2.72 -33.75
CA VAL A 350 31.09 1.87 -32.54
C VAL A 350 31.29 0.40 -32.87
N LEU A 351 30.73 -0.07 -33.98
CA LEU A 351 30.85 -1.46 -34.45
C LEU A 351 32.25 -1.77 -35.01
N ASP A 352 32.89 -0.80 -35.67
CA ASP A 352 34.27 -0.94 -36.13
C ASP A 352 35.24 -1.03 -34.96
N ALA A 353 35.05 -0.21 -33.92
CA ALA A 353 35.81 -0.32 -32.68
C ALA A 353 35.64 -1.70 -32.02
N GLN A 354 34.46 -2.32 -32.11
CA GLN A 354 34.26 -3.68 -31.61
C GLN A 354 34.97 -4.74 -32.48
N SER A 355 35.09 -4.51 -33.79
CA SER A 355 35.86 -5.40 -34.69
C SER A 355 37.35 -5.36 -34.35
N VAL A 356 37.92 -4.16 -34.16
CA VAL A 356 39.30 -4.00 -33.69
C VAL A 356 39.50 -4.63 -32.30
N ARG A 357 38.53 -4.48 -31.40
CA ARG A 357 38.56 -5.12 -30.07
C ARG A 357 38.57 -6.64 -30.16
N LEU A 358 37.81 -7.23 -31.10
CA LEU A 358 37.81 -8.67 -31.37
C LEU A 358 39.19 -9.15 -31.82
N ASP A 359 39.78 -8.47 -32.81
CA ASP A 359 41.08 -8.86 -33.36
C ASP A 359 42.18 -8.73 -32.28
N ASN A 360 42.19 -7.63 -31.51
CA ASN A 360 43.09 -7.46 -30.36
C ASN A 360 42.93 -8.54 -29.30
N ALA A 361 41.70 -9.04 -29.06
CA ALA A 361 41.47 -10.11 -28.10
C ALA A 361 42.07 -11.44 -28.58
N GLN A 362 42.03 -11.72 -29.89
CA GLN A 362 42.69 -12.87 -30.49
C GLN A 362 44.22 -12.77 -30.43
N ASP A 363 44.78 -11.59 -30.74
CA ASP A 363 46.23 -11.35 -30.74
C ASP A 363 46.85 -11.50 -29.34
N ARG A 364 46.06 -11.32 -28.28
CA ARG A 364 46.49 -11.54 -26.90
C ARG A 364 46.60 -13.02 -26.51
N LEU A 365 46.08 -13.95 -27.30
CA LEU A 365 46.18 -15.39 -27.03
C LEU A 365 47.58 -15.93 -27.33
N THR A 366 48.56 -15.53 -26.51
CA THR A 366 49.99 -15.87 -26.67
C THR A 366 50.50 -16.71 -25.50
N GLY A 367 51.58 -17.47 -25.73
CA GLY A 367 52.22 -18.31 -24.72
C GLY A 367 51.59 -19.70 -24.55
N VAL A 368 52.09 -20.46 -23.56
CA VAL A 368 51.70 -21.86 -23.33
C VAL A 368 50.29 -21.99 -22.76
N HIS A 369 49.93 -21.10 -21.83
CA HIS A 369 48.57 -21.00 -21.27
C HIS A 369 48.10 -19.54 -21.37
N PRO A 370 47.53 -19.13 -22.52
CA PRO A 370 46.96 -17.80 -22.65
C PRO A 370 45.80 -17.57 -21.68
N ASP A 371 45.49 -16.29 -21.40
CA ASP A 371 44.34 -15.90 -20.58
C ASP A 371 43.02 -16.05 -21.35
N TYR A 372 42.56 -17.28 -21.45
CA TYR A 372 41.29 -17.63 -22.08
C TYR A 372 40.08 -17.03 -21.38
N TRP A 373 40.19 -16.69 -20.08
CA TRP A 373 39.10 -16.09 -19.35
C TRP A 373 38.91 -14.62 -19.73
N LEU A 374 39.99 -13.86 -19.83
CA LEU A 374 39.95 -12.51 -20.37
C LEU A 374 39.38 -12.52 -21.79
N TYR A 375 39.88 -13.42 -22.65
CA TYR A 375 39.37 -13.57 -24.02
C TYR A 375 37.86 -13.80 -24.08
N LEU A 376 37.33 -14.80 -23.35
CA LEU A 376 35.89 -15.06 -23.31
C LEU A 376 35.07 -13.88 -22.75
N THR A 377 35.63 -13.14 -21.79
CA THR A 377 34.97 -11.97 -21.21
C THR A 377 34.94 -10.80 -22.20
N GLU A 378 36.02 -10.60 -22.97
CA GLU A 378 36.05 -9.62 -24.07
C GLU A 378 35.03 -9.96 -25.16
N LEU A 379 34.95 -11.22 -25.59
CA LEU A 379 33.94 -11.65 -26.58
C LEU A 379 32.51 -11.42 -26.11
N ARG A 380 32.21 -11.71 -24.83
CA ARG A 380 30.89 -11.43 -24.25
C ARG A 380 30.59 -9.94 -24.22
N GLY A 381 31.54 -9.12 -23.77
CA GLY A 381 31.40 -7.66 -23.75
C GLY A 381 31.18 -7.06 -25.14
N ILE A 382 31.84 -7.60 -26.17
CA ILE A 382 31.60 -7.22 -27.57
C ILE A 382 30.15 -7.55 -27.97
N ARG A 383 29.70 -8.78 -27.74
CA ARG A 383 28.33 -9.20 -28.11
C ARG A 383 27.25 -8.39 -27.38
N GLU A 384 27.47 -8.08 -26.11
CA GLU A 384 26.57 -7.21 -25.33
C GLU A 384 26.49 -5.81 -25.93
N ARG A 385 27.64 -5.20 -26.23
CA ARG A 385 27.68 -3.88 -26.86
C ARG A 385 26.99 -3.89 -28.24
N VAL A 386 27.18 -4.94 -29.03
CA VAL A 386 26.49 -5.11 -30.31
C VAL A 386 24.97 -5.20 -30.13
N ARG A 387 24.49 -5.97 -29.14
CA ARG A 387 23.05 -6.05 -28.84
C ARG A 387 22.46 -4.69 -28.46
N GLU A 388 23.18 -3.89 -27.67
CA GLU A 388 22.75 -2.53 -27.33
C GLU A 388 22.60 -1.64 -28.56
N VAL A 389 23.59 -1.67 -29.46
CA VAL A 389 23.56 -0.93 -30.74
C VAL A 389 22.39 -1.38 -31.60
N VAL A 390 22.19 -2.69 -31.76
CA VAL A 390 21.05 -3.25 -32.53
C VAL A 390 19.72 -2.80 -31.93
N ALA A 391 19.59 -2.81 -30.60
CA ALA A 391 18.38 -2.37 -29.93
C ALA A 391 18.11 -0.87 -30.13
N GLN A 392 19.15 -0.03 -30.14
CA GLN A 392 19.04 1.40 -30.43
C GLN A 392 18.69 1.66 -31.89
N ALA A 393 19.38 1.00 -32.83
CA ALA A 393 19.12 1.11 -34.26
C ALA A 393 17.68 0.71 -34.62
N ARG A 394 17.12 -0.32 -33.94
CA ARG A 394 15.73 -0.75 -34.13
C ARG A 394 14.69 0.24 -33.58
N ARG A 395 15.02 1.01 -32.54
CA ARG A 395 14.10 2.01 -31.94
C ARG A 395 14.07 3.35 -32.66
N ARG A 396 15.09 3.63 -33.47
CA ARG A 396 15.19 4.85 -34.30
C ARG A 396 14.48 4.74 -35.64
N ALA A 397 13.96 3.56 -35.94
CA ALA A 397 12.97 3.33 -36.98
C ALA A 397 11.58 3.77 -36.50
#